data_AF-A0A935G053-F1
#
_entry.id   AF-A0A935G053-F1
#
_cell.length_a   1.000
_cell.length_b   1.000
_cell.length_c   1.000
_cell.angle_alpha   90.00
_cell.angle_beta   90.00
_cell.angle_gamma   90.00
#
_symmetry.space_group_name_H-M   'P 1'
#
loop_
_entity.id
_entity.type
_entity.pdbx_description
1 polymer ?
#
loop_
_entity_poly.entity_id
_entity_poly.type
_entity_poly.pdbx_seq_one_letter_code
_entity_poly.pdbx_strand_id
1 'polypeptide(L)'
;MIGAAPVCDGFVAVQAGAGLPMFVLYGQGSYAPHSGQPVAELGASACGHITRIVEEQHSHVADDHVGFGFFPGAGFLVIAYVASLNTRTALNYVDLFARHISMCWESRRLNHALSRVAYMHAGTRLPNHAGILRALASRESAHGLLLIAIDDHDSISELLGPERIELLHETVATALRGSFPGRVIGCVGSGVFCVITEITDRGLEHVNAQFQQSLDLGG
;
A
#
# COMPACT_ATOMS: atom_id res chain seq x y z
N MET A 1 -9.33 31.74 26.00
CA MET A 1 -10.02 30.78 26.88
C MET A 1 -9.89 29.42 26.20
N ILE A 2 -8.90 28.61 26.62
CA ILE A 2 -8.67 27.29 26.05
C ILE A 2 -9.73 26.39 26.69
N GLY A 3 -10.76 26.03 25.93
CA GLY A 3 -11.83 25.16 26.41
C GLY A 3 -11.24 23.81 26.81
N ALA A 4 -11.64 23.30 27.98
CA ALA A 4 -11.31 21.96 28.43
C ALA A 4 -11.63 20.96 27.31
N ALA A 5 -10.70 20.05 27.02
CA ALA A 5 -10.93 18.97 26.06
C ALA A 5 -12.22 18.23 26.47
N PRO A 6 -13.13 17.94 25.52
CA PRO A 6 -14.33 17.18 25.83
C PRO A 6 -13.92 15.85 26.47
N VAL A 7 -14.47 15.58 27.66
CA VAL A 7 -14.30 14.30 28.34
C VAL A 7 -15.08 13.28 27.52
N CYS A 8 -14.37 12.44 26.77
CA CYS A 8 -14.92 11.26 26.11
C CYS A 8 -14.87 10.08 27.10
N ASP A 9 -15.96 9.33 27.19
CA ASP A 9 -16.02 8.16 28.07
C ASP A 9 -15.10 7.05 27.58
N GLY A 10 -14.89 6.97 26.26
CA GLY A 10 -13.93 6.06 25.67
C GLY A 10 -13.75 6.26 24.17
N PHE A 11 -12.59 5.83 23.68
CA PHE A 11 -12.25 5.74 22.26
C PHE A 11 -11.82 4.31 21.96
N VAL A 12 -12.21 3.79 20.79
CA VAL A 12 -11.75 2.48 20.34
C VAL A 12 -11.43 2.52 18.85
N ALA A 13 -10.28 1.96 18.48
CA ALA A 13 -9.90 1.69 17.11
C ALA A 13 -10.02 0.18 16.85
N VAL A 14 -10.69 -0.18 15.77
CA VAL A 14 -10.99 -1.57 15.40
C VAL A 14 -10.45 -1.85 14.01
N GLN A 15 -9.92 -3.04 13.80
CA GLN A 15 -9.62 -3.57 12.47
C GLN A 15 -10.73 -4.54 12.05
N ALA A 16 -11.27 -4.32 10.85
CA ALA A 16 -12.17 -5.22 10.16
C ALA A 16 -11.56 -5.61 8.80
N GLY A 17 -11.60 -6.89 8.45
CA GLY A 17 -11.18 -7.39 7.15
C GLY A 17 -12.30 -8.23 6.54
N ALA A 18 -12.33 -8.35 5.20
CA ALA A 18 -13.34 -9.17 4.53
C ALA A 18 -13.29 -10.62 5.04
N GLY A 19 -14.34 -11.08 5.73
CA GLY A 19 -14.46 -12.44 6.26
C GLY A 19 -13.58 -12.75 7.48
N LEU A 20 -12.93 -11.75 8.09
CA LEU A 20 -12.12 -11.94 9.30
C LEU A 20 -12.85 -11.42 10.55
N PRO A 21 -12.65 -12.07 11.72
CA PRO A 21 -13.16 -11.56 12.98
C PRO A 21 -12.58 -10.17 13.27
N MET A 22 -13.42 -9.26 13.76
CA MET A 22 -13.03 -7.90 14.09
C MET A 22 -12.35 -7.84 15.46
N PHE A 23 -11.22 -7.13 15.53
CA PHE A 23 -10.46 -6.96 16.76
C PHE A 23 -10.22 -5.50 17.09
N VAL A 24 -10.18 -5.22 18.38
CA VAL A 24 -9.77 -3.92 18.91
C VAL A 24 -8.27 -3.78 18.77
N LEU A 25 -7.83 -2.83 17.95
CA LEU A 25 -6.42 -2.45 17.85
C LEU A 25 -5.97 -1.64 19.05
N TYR A 26 -6.84 -0.76 19.52
CA TYR A 26 -6.54 0.17 20.60
C TYR A 26 -7.81 0.63 21.28
N GLY A 27 -7.80 0.69 22.60
CA GLY A 27 -8.85 1.30 23.41
C GLY A 27 -8.29 2.37 24.34
N GLN A 28 -9.12 3.37 24.64
CA GLN A 28 -8.85 4.41 25.63
C GLN A 28 -10.10 4.68 26.47
N GLY A 29 -9.92 5.14 27.71
CA GLY A 29 -11.01 5.39 28.64
C GLY A 29 -11.65 4.05 29.06
N SER A 30 -12.98 3.99 29.03
CA SER A 30 -13.75 2.78 29.31
C SER A 30 -13.38 1.59 28.42
N TYR A 31 -12.85 1.84 27.22
CA TYR A 31 -12.45 0.79 26.28
C TYR A 31 -11.00 0.33 26.40
N ALA A 32 -10.18 0.95 27.25
CA ALA A 32 -8.76 0.59 27.40
C ALA A 32 -8.50 -0.92 27.68
N PRO A 33 -9.29 -1.59 28.55
CA PRO A 33 -9.10 -3.01 28.84
C PRO A 33 -9.33 -3.96 27.66
N HIS A 34 -10.01 -3.48 26.61
CA HIS A 34 -10.42 -4.31 25.47
C HIS A 34 -9.41 -4.34 24.33
N SER A 35 -8.25 -3.69 24.48
CA SER A 35 -7.18 -3.72 23.47
C SER A 35 -6.73 -5.15 23.17
N GLY A 36 -6.72 -5.54 21.89
CA GLY A 36 -6.40 -6.90 21.44
C GLY A 36 -7.56 -7.90 21.57
N GLN A 37 -8.71 -7.51 22.11
CA GLN A 37 -9.88 -8.39 22.26
C GLN A 37 -10.81 -8.33 21.03
N PRO A 38 -11.66 -9.35 20.82
CA PRO A 38 -12.73 -9.28 19.83
C PRO A 38 -13.69 -8.12 20.10
N VAL A 39 -14.21 -7.50 19.04
CA VAL A 39 -15.19 -6.39 19.15
C VAL A 39 -16.45 -6.77 19.93
N ALA A 40 -16.81 -8.05 19.95
CA ALA A 40 -17.94 -8.57 20.73
C ALA A 40 -17.83 -8.28 22.23
N GLU A 41 -16.62 -8.11 22.76
CA GLU A 41 -16.35 -7.83 24.19
C GLU A 41 -16.60 -6.36 24.57
N LEU A 42 -16.78 -5.44 23.61
CA LEU A 42 -17.02 -4.01 23.86
C LEU A 42 -18.45 -3.71 24.35
N GLY A 43 -19.32 -4.71 24.41
CA GLY A 43 -20.74 -4.59 24.72
C GLY A 43 -21.61 -4.41 23.47
N ALA A 44 -22.89 -4.79 23.57
CA ALA A 44 -23.81 -4.91 22.44
C ALA A 44 -24.01 -3.61 21.66
N SER A 45 -24.03 -2.45 22.34
CA SER A 45 -24.23 -1.15 21.69
C SER A 45 -23.03 -0.74 20.83
N ALA A 46 -21.81 -0.72 21.40
CA ALA A 46 -20.60 -0.37 20.66
C ALA A 46 -20.34 -1.36 19.52
N CYS A 47 -20.48 -2.66 19.79
CA CYS A 47 -20.36 -3.71 18.77
C CYS A 47 -21.35 -3.52 17.62
N GLY A 48 -22.63 -3.23 17.92
CA GLY A 48 -23.66 -2.99 16.91
C GLY A 48 -23.36 -1.79 16.02
N HIS A 49 -22.92 -0.67 16.60
CA HIS A 49 -22.55 0.52 15.84
C HIS A 49 -21.31 0.31 14.98
N ILE A 50 -20.27 -0.35 15.51
CA ILE A 50 -19.06 -0.69 14.76
C ILE A 50 -19.39 -1.63 13.60
N THR A 51 -20.21 -2.65 13.84
CA THR A 51 -20.66 -3.60 12.80
C THR A 51 -21.42 -2.87 11.69
N ARG A 52 -22.32 -1.96 12.05
CA ARG A 52 -23.05 -1.13 11.09
C ARG A 52 -22.14 -0.28 10.21
N ILE A 53 -21.10 0.33 10.78
CA ILE A 53 -20.09 1.10 10.03
C ILE A 53 -19.33 0.20 9.04
N VAL A 54 -19.04 -1.06 9.41
CA VAL A 54 -18.44 -2.03 8.49
C VAL A 54 -19.36 -2.34 7.32
N GLU A 55 -20.63 -2.65 7.61
CA GLU A 55 -21.61 -3.08 6.61
C GLU A 55 -21.98 -1.96 5.64
N GLU A 56 -22.26 -0.77 6.17
CA GLU A 56 -22.70 0.37 5.36
C GLU A 56 -21.52 1.09 4.69
N GLN A 57 -20.28 0.82 5.12
CA GLN A 57 -19.06 1.54 4.70
C GLN A 57 -19.15 3.06 4.85
N HIS A 58 -20.00 3.53 5.77
CA HIS A 58 -20.24 4.94 6.01
C HIS A 58 -19.97 5.30 7.47
N SER A 59 -19.54 6.54 7.68
CA SER A 59 -19.37 7.10 9.02
C SER A 59 -20.72 7.51 9.59
N HIS A 60 -20.93 7.29 10.88
CA HIS A 60 -22.16 7.59 11.59
C HIS A 60 -21.92 8.56 12.75
N VAL A 61 -22.81 9.54 12.86
CA VAL A 61 -22.86 10.51 13.96
C VAL A 61 -24.24 10.39 14.60
N ALA A 62 -24.26 10.14 15.91
CA ALA A 62 -25.46 10.14 16.73
C ALA A 62 -25.30 11.13 17.89
N ASP A 63 -26.38 11.36 18.63
CA ASP A 63 -26.41 12.34 19.73
C ASP A 63 -25.48 11.96 20.91
N ASP A 64 -25.08 10.69 21.02
CA ASP A 64 -24.28 10.15 22.12
C ASP A 64 -23.00 9.43 21.67
N HIS A 65 -22.75 9.27 20.37
CA HIS A 65 -21.55 8.62 19.86
C HIS A 65 -21.17 9.06 18.44
N VAL A 66 -19.91 8.87 18.09
CA VAL A 66 -19.40 9.04 16.73
C VAL A 66 -18.61 7.81 16.35
N GLY A 67 -18.89 7.23 15.19
CA GLY A 67 -18.08 6.18 14.63
C GLY A 67 -17.74 6.43 13.17
N PHE A 68 -16.49 6.23 12.79
CA PHE A 68 -16.03 6.44 11.43
C PHE A 68 -15.14 5.29 10.97
N GLY A 69 -15.44 4.77 9.78
CA GLY A 69 -14.62 3.77 9.10
C GLY A 69 -13.73 4.42 8.05
N PHE A 70 -12.48 3.98 7.96
CA PHE A 70 -11.55 4.37 6.91
C PHE A 70 -10.69 3.19 6.45
N PHE A 71 -10.37 3.15 5.16
CA PHE A 71 -9.58 2.08 4.56
C PHE A 71 -8.10 2.49 4.42
N PRO A 72 -7.20 2.08 5.34
CA PRO A 72 -5.78 2.42 5.23
C PRO A 72 -5.06 1.75 4.05
N GLY A 73 -5.70 0.79 3.38
CA GLY A 73 -5.10 -0.08 2.35
C GLY A 73 -4.97 -1.53 2.84
N ALA A 74 -4.53 -2.42 1.95
CA ALA A 74 -4.34 -3.86 2.21
C ALA A 74 -5.61 -4.69 2.53
N GLY A 75 -6.81 -4.19 2.18
CA GLY A 75 -8.06 -4.95 2.35
C GLY A 75 -8.65 -4.89 3.76
N PHE A 76 -8.16 -3.98 4.61
CA PHE A 76 -8.67 -3.74 5.95
C PHE A 76 -9.42 -2.40 6.02
N LEU A 77 -10.45 -2.37 6.85
CA LEU A 77 -11.19 -1.21 7.31
C LEU A 77 -10.80 -0.96 8.76
N VAL A 78 -10.35 0.25 9.08
CA VAL A 78 -10.13 0.68 10.45
C VAL A 78 -11.29 1.55 10.88
N ILE A 79 -11.89 1.24 12.02
CA ILE A 79 -13.02 1.99 12.58
C ILE A 79 -12.57 2.65 13.86
N ALA A 80 -12.78 3.95 13.97
CA ALA A 80 -12.65 4.66 15.23
C ALA A 80 -14.03 5.00 15.76
N TYR A 81 -14.30 4.63 17.00
CA TYR A 81 -15.56 4.86 17.69
C TYR A 81 -15.31 5.62 19.00
N VAL A 82 -16.10 6.65 19.23
CA VAL A 82 -16.06 7.53 20.42
C VAL A 82 -17.41 7.49 21.08
N ALA A 83 -17.44 7.10 22.36
CA ALA A 83 -18.65 7.10 23.20
C ALA A 83 -18.77 8.40 24.02
N SER A 84 -20.01 8.83 24.23
CA SER A 84 -20.45 9.94 25.09
C SER A 84 -19.69 11.25 24.87
N LEU A 85 -19.99 11.93 23.76
CA LEU A 85 -19.52 13.30 23.56
C LEU A 85 -20.47 14.30 24.23
N ASN A 86 -20.06 14.78 25.40
CA ASN A 86 -20.88 15.59 26.32
C ASN A 86 -21.35 16.96 25.79
N THR A 87 -21.02 17.35 24.55
CA THR A 87 -21.55 18.58 23.93
C THR A 87 -21.77 18.43 22.43
N ARG A 88 -22.89 18.97 21.93
CA ARG A 88 -23.22 19.03 20.48
C ARG A 88 -22.15 19.73 19.65
N THR A 89 -21.44 20.69 20.25
CA THR A 89 -20.30 21.36 19.64
C THR A 89 -19.10 20.42 19.47
N ALA A 90 -18.79 19.57 20.46
CA ALA A 90 -17.75 18.57 20.34
C ALA A 90 -18.09 17.52 19.27
N LEU A 91 -19.36 17.09 19.18
CA LEU A 91 -19.84 16.21 18.11
C LEU A 91 -19.58 16.79 16.72
N ASN A 92 -19.92 18.07 16.50
CA ASN A 92 -19.67 18.73 15.21
C ASN A 92 -18.17 18.84 14.86
N TYR A 93 -17.30 19.08 15.84
CA TYR A 93 -15.86 19.13 15.61
C TYR A 93 -15.26 17.74 15.32
N VAL A 94 -15.73 16.71 16.02
CA VAL A 94 -15.31 15.32 15.78
C VAL A 94 -15.80 14.84 14.41
N ASP A 95 -17.02 15.21 14.00
CA ASP A 95 -17.54 14.94 12.65
C ASP A 95 -16.69 15.65 11.57
N LEU A 96 -16.42 16.95 11.74
CA LEU A 96 -15.57 17.69 10.80
C LEU A 96 -14.16 17.09 10.70
N PHE A 97 -13.56 16.73 11.84
CA PHE A 97 -12.26 16.09 11.90
C PHE A 97 -12.28 14.72 11.21
N ALA A 98 -13.28 13.89 11.48
CA ALA A 98 -13.43 12.57 10.88
C ALA A 98 -13.57 12.68 9.36
N ARG A 99 -14.45 13.57 8.86
CA ARG A 99 -14.60 13.82 7.41
C ARG A 99 -13.29 14.29 6.78
N HIS A 100 -12.56 15.18 7.44
CA HIS A 100 -11.27 15.66 6.94
C HIS A 100 -10.24 14.54 6.83
N ILE A 101 -10.11 13.70 7.87
CA ILE A 101 -9.20 12.55 7.87
C ILE A 101 -9.59 11.55 6.76
N SER A 102 -10.88 11.23 6.62
CA SER A 102 -11.36 10.34 5.56
C SER A 102 -11.02 10.87 4.16
N MET A 103 -11.24 12.15 3.89
CA MET A 103 -10.86 12.78 2.62
C MET A 103 -9.34 12.75 2.38
N CYS A 104 -8.52 13.03 3.40
CA CYS A 104 -7.06 12.95 3.28
C CYS A 104 -6.60 11.53 2.93
N TRP A 105 -7.21 10.50 3.53
CA TRP A 105 -6.88 9.11 3.25
C TRP A 105 -7.32 8.67 1.85
N GLU A 106 -8.53 9.03 1.43
CA GLU A 106 -9.00 8.74 0.09
C GLU A 106 -8.12 9.41 -0.97
N SER A 107 -7.75 10.67 -0.74
CA SER A 107 -6.81 11.41 -1.59
C SER A 107 -5.45 10.71 -1.65
N ARG A 108 -4.91 10.24 -0.51
CA ARG A 108 -3.66 9.46 -0.48
C ARG A 108 -3.79 8.14 -1.24
N ARG A 109 -4.89 7.41 -1.07
CA ARG A 109 -5.16 6.15 -1.77
C ARG A 109 -5.22 6.35 -3.27
N LEU A 110 -5.96 7.37 -3.72
CA LEU A 110 -6.07 7.73 -5.14
C LEU A 110 -4.71 8.13 -5.70
N ASN A 111 -3.95 8.98 -4.99
CA ASN A 111 -2.60 9.36 -5.39
C ASN A 111 -1.66 8.15 -5.49
N HIS A 112 -1.75 7.21 -4.54
CA HIS A 112 -0.95 5.98 -4.59
C HIS A 112 -1.35 5.09 -5.77
N ALA A 113 -2.64 4.93 -6.04
CA ALA A 113 -3.14 4.17 -7.19
C ALA A 113 -2.68 4.80 -8.51
N LEU A 114 -2.85 6.12 -8.66
CA LEU A 114 -2.37 6.89 -9.81
C LEU A 114 -0.85 6.78 -9.96
N SER A 115 -0.10 6.90 -8.87
CA SER A 115 1.35 6.73 -8.88
C SER A 115 1.76 5.33 -9.32
N ARG A 116 1.05 4.28 -8.87
CA ARG A 116 1.32 2.91 -9.34
C ARG A 116 1.08 2.77 -10.84
N VAL A 117 -0.04 3.28 -11.35
CA VAL A 117 -0.36 3.21 -12.78
C VAL A 117 0.64 4.02 -13.61
N ALA A 118 1.01 5.22 -13.16
CA ALA A 118 1.91 6.11 -13.89
C ALA A 118 3.36 5.61 -13.92
N TYR A 119 3.83 4.98 -12.84
CA TYR A 119 5.26 4.70 -12.64
C TYR A 119 5.64 3.22 -12.58
N MET A 120 4.68 2.28 -12.64
CA MET A 120 4.96 0.84 -12.57
C MET A 120 4.50 0.11 -13.84
N HIS A 121 5.26 -0.91 -14.23
CA HIS A 121 4.88 -1.86 -15.26
C HIS A 121 3.89 -2.89 -14.69
N ALA A 122 2.80 -3.17 -15.41
CA ALA A 122 1.66 -3.93 -14.90
C ALA A 122 2.02 -5.38 -14.53
N GLY A 123 2.69 -6.12 -15.43
CA GLY A 123 3.03 -7.53 -15.19
C GLY A 123 4.12 -7.69 -14.14
N THR A 124 5.33 -7.19 -14.41
CA THR A 124 6.51 -7.39 -13.53
C THR A 124 6.47 -6.66 -12.18
N ARG A 125 5.55 -5.69 -12.02
CA ARG A 125 5.52 -4.75 -10.87
C ARG A 125 6.88 -4.09 -10.62
N LEU A 126 7.65 -3.85 -11.67
CA LEU A 126 8.85 -3.03 -11.63
C LEU A 126 8.50 -1.59 -12.03
N PRO A 127 9.29 -0.59 -11.59
CA PRO A 127 9.27 0.74 -12.18
C PRO A 127 9.27 0.69 -13.72
N ASN A 128 8.37 1.43 -14.34
CA ASN A 128 8.38 1.63 -15.79
C ASN A 128 9.39 2.72 -16.19
N HIS A 129 9.45 3.09 -17.46
CA HIS A 129 10.32 4.17 -17.95
C HIS A 129 10.18 5.48 -17.14
N ALA A 130 8.95 5.94 -16.88
CA ALA A 130 8.72 7.13 -16.08
C ALA A 130 9.15 6.95 -14.62
N GLY A 131 8.94 5.75 -14.06
CA GLY A 131 9.37 5.41 -12.70
C GLY A 131 10.88 5.43 -12.54
N ILE A 132 11.60 4.97 -13.57
CA ILE A 132 13.07 5.00 -13.62
C ILE A 132 13.59 6.43 -13.74
N LEU A 133 13.02 7.25 -14.64
CA LEU A 133 13.40 8.66 -14.74
C LEU A 133 13.18 9.41 -13.41
N ARG A 134 12.07 9.14 -12.73
CA ARG A 134 11.81 9.69 -11.40
C ARG A 134 12.85 9.24 -10.37
N ALA A 135 13.25 7.97 -10.39
CA ALA A 135 14.26 7.43 -9.49
C ALA A 135 15.67 7.97 -9.77
N LEU A 136 15.98 8.28 -11.04
CA LEU A 136 17.22 8.95 -11.43
C LEU A 136 17.21 10.42 -11.00
N ALA A 137 16.10 11.13 -11.20
CA ALA A 137 15.97 12.54 -10.86
C ALA A 137 16.07 12.82 -9.35
N SER A 138 15.73 11.86 -8.49
CA SER A 138 15.81 12.01 -7.03
C SER A 138 17.18 11.65 -6.45
N ARG A 139 18.19 11.35 -7.27
CA ARG A 139 19.54 10.95 -6.81
C ARG A 139 20.53 12.08 -6.96
N GLU A 140 21.32 12.31 -5.92
CA GLU A 140 22.34 13.36 -5.87
C GLU A 140 23.71 12.91 -6.42
N SER A 141 23.99 11.60 -6.45
CA SER A 141 25.26 11.05 -6.95
C SER A 141 25.17 10.53 -8.39
N ALA A 142 26.31 10.51 -9.07
CA ALA A 142 26.44 9.96 -10.41
C ALA A 142 26.17 8.45 -10.40
N HIS A 143 25.19 8.01 -11.19
CA HIS A 143 24.85 6.61 -11.37
C HIS A 143 24.83 6.26 -12.85
N GLY A 144 25.07 4.99 -13.13
CA GLY A 144 24.82 4.40 -14.42
C GLY A 144 23.44 3.82 -14.54
N LEU A 145 23.04 3.71 -15.81
CA LEU A 145 21.91 2.91 -16.22
C LEU A 145 22.45 1.75 -17.07
N LEU A 146 22.31 0.54 -16.58
CA LEU A 146 22.51 -0.66 -17.37
C LEU A 146 21.20 -1.01 -18.05
N LEU A 147 21.21 -1.21 -19.38
CA LEU A 147 20.07 -1.70 -20.15
C LEU A 147 20.30 -3.17 -20.50
N ILE A 148 19.28 -3.98 -20.29
CA ILE A 148 19.32 -5.44 -20.48
C ILE A 148 18.12 -5.79 -21.36
N ALA A 149 18.38 -6.26 -22.57
CA ALA A 149 17.34 -6.69 -23.50
C ALA A 149 17.26 -8.21 -23.54
N ILE A 150 16.05 -8.75 -23.71
CA ILE A 150 15.84 -10.15 -24.08
C ILE A 150 16.12 -10.24 -25.59
N ASP A 151 17.10 -11.07 -25.96
CA ASP A 151 17.42 -11.31 -27.36
C ASP A 151 16.21 -11.94 -28.08
N ASP A 152 15.91 -11.43 -29.27
CA ASP A 152 14.79 -11.87 -30.13
C ASP A 152 13.43 -11.88 -29.42
N HIS A 153 13.20 -10.89 -28.55
CA HIS A 153 11.97 -10.78 -27.74
C HIS A 153 10.69 -10.84 -28.58
N ASP A 154 10.64 -10.17 -29.74
CA ASP A 154 9.45 -10.11 -30.58
C ASP A 154 9.08 -11.51 -31.11
N SER A 155 10.04 -12.27 -31.63
CA SER A 155 9.81 -13.63 -32.13
C SER A 155 9.41 -14.58 -30.99
N ILE A 156 10.03 -14.46 -29.82
CA ILE A 156 9.68 -15.24 -28.63
C ILE A 156 8.24 -14.90 -28.18
N SER A 157 7.87 -13.62 -28.19
CA SER A 157 6.54 -13.14 -27.81
C SER A 157 5.46 -13.70 -28.74
N GLU A 158 5.71 -13.70 -30.05
CA GLU A 158 4.80 -14.29 -31.04
C GLU A 158 4.62 -15.80 -30.82
N LEU A 159 5.70 -16.52 -30.51
CA LEU A 159 5.67 -17.97 -30.31
C LEU A 159 4.97 -18.38 -29.00
N LEU A 160 5.23 -17.66 -27.90
CA LEU A 160 4.77 -18.03 -26.57
C LEU A 160 3.36 -17.55 -26.25
N GLY A 161 2.93 -16.44 -26.87
CA GLY A 161 1.67 -15.77 -26.55
C GLY A 161 1.73 -14.96 -25.24
N PRO A 162 0.67 -14.18 -24.96
CA PRO A 162 0.68 -13.13 -23.95
C PRO A 162 0.84 -13.63 -22.50
N GLU A 163 0.28 -14.79 -22.15
CA GLU A 163 0.38 -15.30 -20.77
C GLU A 163 1.79 -15.81 -20.45
N ARG A 164 2.43 -16.50 -21.40
CA ARG A 164 3.78 -17.06 -21.21
C ARG A 164 4.87 -16.00 -21.34
N ILE A 165 4.66 -14.96 -22.13
CA ILE A 165 5.61 -13.84 -22.18
C ILE A 165 5.62 -13.04 -20.87
N GLU A 166 4.47 -12.92 -20.21
CA GLU A 166 4.38 -12.30 -18.88
C GLU A 166 5.16 -13.10 -17.83
N LEU A 167 5.03 -14.42 -17.84
CA LEU A 167 5.85 -15.33 -17.01
C LEU A 167 7.35 -15.19 -17.29
N LEU A 168 7.76 -15.05 -18.56
CA LEU A 168 9.15 -14.81 -18.91
C LEU A 168 9.64 -13.48 -18.29
N HIS A 169 8.85 -12.41 -18.41
CA HIS A 169 9.19 -11.12 -17.83
C HIS A 169 9.28 -11.15 -16.32
N GLU A 170 8.38 -11.85 -15.65
CA GLU A 170 8.43 -12.05 -14.19
C GLU A 170 9.67 -12.84 -13.76
N THR A 171 10.05 -13.85 -14.54
CA THR A 171 11.25 -14.66 -14.30
C THR A 171 12.52 -13.82 -14.45
N VAL A 172 12.63 -13.04 -15.54
CA VAL A 172 13.75 -12.11 -15.75
C VAL A 172 13.79 -11.06 -14.65
N ALA A 173 12.65 -10.47 -14.28
CA ALA A 173 12.58 -9.51 -13.18
C ALA A 173 13.07 -10.11 -11.85
N THR A 174 12.74 -11.37 -11.58
CA THR A 174 13.18 -12.09 -10.37
C THR A 174 14.68 -12.38 -10.40
N ALA A 175 15.21 -12.85 -11.52
CA ALA A 175 16.65 -13.06 -11.71
C ALA A 175 17.45 -11.76 -11.54
N LEU A 176 16.96 -10.65 -12.08
CA LEU A 176 17.57 -9.34 -11.92
C LEU A 176 17.58 -8.88 -10.45
N ARG A 177 16.48 -9.08 -9.71
CA ARG A 177 16.41 -8.75 -8.28
C ARG A 177 17.41 -9.56 -7.46
N GLY A 178 17.59 -10.85 -7.79
CA GLY A 178 18.58 -11.70 -7.15
C GLY A 178 20.01 -11.29 -7.48
N SER A 179 20.26 -10.88 -8.72
CA SER A 179 21.58 -10.50 -9.23
C SER A 179 22.04 -9.12 -8.73
N PHE A 180 21.10 -8.19 -8.52
CA PHE A 180 21.38 -6.81 -8.11
C PHE A 180 20.62 -6.43 -6.83
N PRO A 181 20.94 -7.05 -5.68
CA PRO A 181 20.24 -6.78 -4.43
C PRO A 181 20.39 -5.32 -4.01
N GLY A 182 19.28 -4.71 -3.59
CA GLY A 182 19.24 -3.30 -3.15
C GLY A 182 19.37 -2.27 -4.28
N ARG A 183 19.44 -2.68 -5.55
CA ARG A 183 19.43 -1.76 -6.70
C ARG A 183 18.02 -1.52 -7.22
N VAL A 184 17.84 -0.40 -7.90
CA VAL A 184 16.57 -0.07 -8.55
C VAL A 184 16.56 -0.75 -9.92
N ILE A 185 15.59 -1.61 -10.13
CA ILE A 185 15.42 -2.38 -11.37
C ILE A 185 14.11 -1.91 -12.01
N GLY A 186 14.09 -1.72 -13.32
CA GLY A 186 12.90 -1.29 -14.07
C GLY A 186 12.62 -2.14 -15.30
N CYS A 187 11.38 -2.13 -15.76
CA CYS A 187 10.96 -2.65 -17.06
C CYS A 187 10.58 -1.45 -17.95
N VAL A 188 11.44 -1.09 -18.89
CA VAL A 188 11.35 0.17 -19.65
C VAL A 188 10.84 -0.02 -21.08
N GLY A 189 10.66 -1.26 -21.53
CA GLY A 189 10.09 -1.61 -22.84
C GLY A 189 9.59 -3.06 -22.84
N SER A 190 9.04 -3.52 -23.97
CA SER A 190 8.43 -4.85 -24.12
C SER A 190 9.36 -6.01 -23.79
N GLY A 191 10.66 -5.88 -24.03
CA GLY A 191 11.68 -6.88 -23.66
C GLY A 191 12.92 -6.25 -23.03
N VAL A 192 12.81 -5.02 -22.54
CA VAL A 192 13.95 -4.23 -22.08
C VAL A 192 13.80 -3.88 -20.61
N PHE A 193 14.77 -4.33 -19.83
CA PHE A 193 14.93 -4.05 -18.42
C PHE A 193 16.08 -3.08 -18.20
N CYS A 194 16.11 -2.47 -17.03
CA CYS A 194 17.23 -1.65 -16.63
C CYS A 194 17.58 -1.82 -15.16
N VAL A 195 18.84 -1.51 -14.82
CA VAL A 195 19.33 -1.49 -13.46
C VAL A 195 20.06 -0.18 -13.23
N ILE A 196 19.65 0.57 -12.20
CA ILE A 196 20.38 1.75 -11.73
C ILE A 196 21.44 1.28 -10.74
N THR A 197 22.70 1.42 -11.14
CA THR A 197 23.86 1.01 -10.35
C THR A 197 25.00 2.01 -10.50
N GLU A 198 25.99 1.96 -9.62
CA GLU A 198 27.23 2.69 -9.83
C GLU A 198 27.99 2.05 -11.00
N ILE A 199 28.41 2.84 -11.98
CA ILE A 199 29.31 2.34 -13.04
C ILE A 199 30.71 2.34 -12.45
N THR A 200 31.20 1.16 -12.13
CA THR A 200 32.61 0.90 -11.90
C THR A 200 33.06 -0.13 -12.93
N ASP A 201 34.32 -0.12 -13.34
CA ASP A 201 34.83 -1.08 -14.32
C ASP A 201 34.58 -2.54 -13.87
N ARG A 202 34.70 -2.82 -12.56
CA ARG A 202 34.32 -4.10 -11.95
C ARG A 202 32.83 -4.45 -12.06
N GLY A 203 31.95 -3.43 -12.03
CA GLY A 203 30.51 -3.62 -12.17
C GLY A 203 30.13 -4.12 -13.57
N LEU A 204 30.80 -3.61 -14.61
CA LEU A 204 30.60 -4.06 -15.99
C LEU A 204 31.12 -5.50 -16.21
N GLU A 205 32.25 -5.85 -15.62
CA GLU A 205 32.79 -7.22 -15.65
C GLU A 205 31.85 -8.23 -14.97
N HIS A 206 31.27 -7.86 -13.82
CA HIS A 206 30.33 -8.72 -13.09
C HIS A 206 29.05 -8.99 -13.88
N VAL A 207 28.52 -7.95 -14.55
CA VAL A 207 27.34 -8.06 -15.43
C VAL A 207 27.63 -9.02 -16.59
N ASN A 208 28.75 -8.84 -17.29
CA ASN A 208 29.10 -9.73 -18.42
C ASN A 208 29.26 -11.19 -17.98
N ALA A 209 29.88 -11.44 -16.83
CA ALA A 209 30.04 -12.80 -16.30
C ALA A 209 28.71 -13.47 -15.93
N GLN A 210 27.73 -12.69 -15.46
CA GLN A 210 26.45 -13.21 -14.96
C GLN A 210 25.44 -13.50 -16.08
N PHE A 211 25.47 -12.75 -17.19
CA PHE A 211 24.57 -12.93 -18.34
C PHE A 211 25.14 -13.81 -19.48
N GLN A 212 26.40 -14.23 -19.39
CA GLN A 212 26.93 -15.30 -20.25
C GLN A 212 26.47 -16.71 -19.84
N GLN A 213 25.86 -16.85 -18.66
CA GLN A 213 25.22 -18.09 -18.24
C GLN A 213 23.78 -18.12 -18.73
N SER A 214 23.40 -19.18 -19.44
CA SER A 214 22.03 -19.41 -19.90
C SER A 214 21.08 -19.39 -18.70
N LEU A 215 20.04 -18.56 -18.76
CA LEU A 215 18.95 -18.56 -17.79
C LEU A 215 18.19 -19.87 -17.92
N ASP A 216 18.43 -20.80 -16.99
CA ASP A 216 17.69 -22.04 -16.89
C ASP A 216 16.27 -21.72 -16.40
N LEU A 217 15.29 -21.81 -17.30
CA LEU A 217 13.90 -21.42 -17.03
C LEU A 217 13.12 -22.43 -16.19
N GLY A 218 13.75 -23.54 -15.75
CA GLY A 218 13.12 -24.56 -14.91
C GLY A 218 12.00 -25.29 -15.66
N GLY A 219 12.28 -26.52 -16.10
CA GLY A 219 11.29 -27.43 -16.68
C GLY A 219 10.32 -28.01 -15.65
#